data_AF-A0AAU5YMK8-F1
#
_entry.id   AF-A0AAU5YMK8-F1
#
_cell.length_a   1.000
_cell.length_b   1.000
_cell.length_c   1.000
_cell.angle_alpha   90.00
_cell.angle_beta   90.00
_cell.angle_gamma   90.00
#
_symmetry.space_group_name_H-M   'P 1'
#
loop_
_entity.id
_entity.type
_entity.pdbx_description
1 polymer ?
#
loop_
_entity_poly.entity_id
_entity_poly.type
_entity_poly.pdbx_seq_one_letter_code
_entity_poly.pdbx_strand_id
1 'polypeptide(L)' 'MLQPRVLDDMTIEVALSLMDGARVEYLLLCDGDDQTTGAVTRTRLTAFRDSSAYTDRARLRDVLPLLHPAH' A
#
# COMPACT_ATOMS: atom_id res chain seq x y z
N MET A 1 5.42 9.06 -17.07
CA MET A 1 5.90 8.42 -15.83
C MET A 1 4.85 7.40 -15.43
N LEU A 2 5.05 6.12 -15.74
CA LEU A 2 4.11 5.06 -15.36
C LEU A 2 4.17 4.87 -13.84
N GLN A 3 3.05 5.11 -13.17
CA GLN A 3 2.92 4.82 -11.75
C GLN A 3 2.83 3.31 -11.59
N PRO A 4 3.67 2.65 -10.77
CA PRO A 4 3.59 1.21 -10.61
C PRO A 4 2.28 0.85 -9.92
N ARG A 5 1.55 -0.08 -10.53
CA ARG A 5 0.32 -0.66 -10.00
C ARG A 5 0.68 -1.95 -9.30
N VAL A 6 0.16 -2.14 -8.10
CA VAL A 6 0.37 -3.34 -7.30
C VAL A 6 -0.97 -3.89 -6.86
N LEU A 7 -1.05 -5.22 -6.74
CA LEU A 7 -2.22 -5.88 -6.21
C LEU A 7 -2.39 -5.57 -4.73
N ASP A 8 -3.62 -5.34 -4.31
CA ASP A 8 -3.99 -5.08 -2.92
C ASP A 8 -3.70 -6.28 -1.98
N ASP A 9 -3.51 -7.45 -2.57
CA ASP A 9 -3.10 -8.70 -1.94
C ASP A 9 -1.62 -8.73 -1.51
N MET A 10 -0.81 -7.82 -2.04
CA MET A 10 0.63 -7.77 -1.82
C MET A 10 0.97 -7.37 -0.38
N THR A 11 2.08 -7.89 0.15
CA THR A 11 2.56 -7.54 1.49
C THR A 11 3.21 -6.16 1.53
N ILE A 12 3.21 -5.55 2.71
CA ILE A 12 3.83 -4.23 2.95
C ILE A 12 5.32 -4.23 2.57
N GLU A 13 6.03 -5.31 2.89
CA GLU A 13 7.48 -5.44 2.67
C GLU A 13 7.84 -5.47 1.17
N VAL A 14 7.06 -6.21 0.38
CA VAL A 14 7.26 -6.27 -1.08
C VAL A 14 6.94 -4.91 -1.70
N ALA A 15 5.88 -4.25 -1.24
CA ALA A 15 5.53 -2.91 -1.71
C ALA A 15 6.62 -1.87 -1.42
N LEU A 16 7.19 -1.88 -0.21
CA LEU A 16 8.31 -1.02 0.16
C LEU A 16 9.55 -1.29 -0.70
N SER A 17 9.86 -2.57 -0.96
CA SER A 17 10.98 -2.97 -1.82
C SER A 17 10.76 -2.52 -3.27
N LEU A 18 9.53 -2.62 -3.77
CA LEU A 18 9.15 -2.12 -5.10
C LEU A 18 9.24 -0.60 -5.19
N MET A 19 8.79 0.14 -4.18
CA MET A 19 8.92 1.59 -4.13
C MET A 19 10.39 2.02 -4.18
N ASP A 20 11.26 1.32 -3.46
CA ASP A 20 12.70 1.58 -3.45
C ASP A 20 13.34 1.26 -4.82
N GLY A 21 12.99 0.11 -5.41
CA GLY A 21 13.47 -0.30 -6.73
C GLY A 21 12.97 0.57 -7.88
N ALA A 22 11.73 1.04 -7.82
CA ALA A 22 11.11 1.89 -8.84
C ALA A 22 11.36 3.39 -8.62
N ARG A 23 11.96 3.78 -7.47
CA ARG A 23 12.14 5.18 -7.04
C ARG A 23 10.83 5.99 -7.09
N VAL A 24 9.76 5.42 -6.54
CA VAL A 24 8.45 6.08 -6.46
C VAL A 24 8.04 6.31 -5.01
N GLU A 25 7.31 7.39 -4.77
CA GLU A 25 6.78 7.70 -3.43
C GLU A 25 5.41 7.09 -3.15
N TYR A 26 4.69 6.70 -4.19
CA TYR A 26 3.35 6.13 -4.09
C TYR A 26 3.12 5.01 -5.11
N LEU A 27 2.24 4.08 -4.74
CA LEU A 27 1.80 2.97 -5.56
C LEU A 27 0.27 2.99 -5.65
N LEU A 28 -0.25 2.66 -6.84
CA LEU A 28 -1.68 2.45 -7.03
C LEU A 28 -2.02 1.00 -6.67
N LEU A 29 -3.08 0.84 -5.89
CA LEU A 29 -3.63 -0.46 -5.53
C LEU A 29 -4.67 -0.86 -6.56
N CYS A 30 -4.45 -1.99 -7.22
CA CYS A 30 -5.46 -2.68 -7.98
C CYS A 30 -6.01 -3.84 -7.14
N ASP A 31 -7.33 -4.00 -7.10
CA ASP A 31 -7.91 -5.25 -6.61
C ASP A 31 -7.74 -6.38 -7.63
N GLY A 32 -8.26 -7.55 -7.27
CA GLY A 32 -8.28 -8.73 -8.16
C GLY A 32 -9.09 -8.55 -9.44
N ASP A 33 -9.84 -7.46 -9.61
CA ASP A 33 -10.61 -7.10 -10.80
C ASP A 33 -9.87 -6.06 -11.68
N ASP A 34 -8.58 -5.83 -11.43
CA ASP A 34 -7.75 -4.77 -12.03
C ASP A 34 -8.22 -3.34 -11.70
N GLN A 35 -9.23 -3.20 -10.85
CA GLN A 35 -9.80 -1.90 -10.50
C GLN A 35 -8.94 -1.20 -9.47
N THR A 36 -8.65 0.07 -9.72
CA THR A 36 -7.86 0.87 -8.78
C THR A 36 -8.69 1.18 -7.53
N THR A 37 -8.40 0.48 -6.44
CA THR A 37 -9.08 0.65 -5.14
C THR A 37 -8.51 1.80 -4.32
N GLY A 38 -7.28 2.24 -4.63
CA GLY A 38 -6.72 3.45 -4.03
C GLY A 38 -5.23 3.63 -4.26
N ALA A 39 -4.61 4.50 -3.45
CA ALA A 39 -3.19 4.80 -3.52
C ALA A 39 -2.54 4.78 -2.13
N VAL A 40 -1.39 4.13 -2.02
CA VAL A 40 -0.57 4.08 -0.81
C VAL A 40 0.74 4.81 -1.01
N THR A 41 1.22 5.48 0.04
CA THR A 41 2.50 6.18 0.04
C THR A 41 3.51 5.44 0.92
N ARG A 42 4.80 5.59 0.63
CA ARG A 42 5.89 5.00 1.43
C ARG A 42 5.77 5.36 2.91
N THR A 43 5.43 6.61 3.20
CA THR A 43 5.23 7.11 4.57
C THR A 43 4.10 6.37 5.28
N ARG A 44 2.97 6.13 4.60
CA ARG A 44 1.83 5.40 5.17
C ARG A 44 2.17 3.94 5.44
N LEU A 45 2.84 3.28 4.50
CA LEU A 45 3.29 1.89 4.66
C LEU A 45 4.23 1.75 5.85
N THR A 46 5.14 2.70 6.01
CA THR A 46 6.09 2.71 7.13
C THR A 46 5.38 2.97 8.46
N ALA A 47 4.46 3.93 8.52
CA ALA A 47 3.68 4.23 9.72
C ALA A 47 2.74 3.07 10.11
N PHE A 48 2.14 2.38 9.14
CA PHE A 48 1.31 1.21 9.40
C PHE A 48 2.14 0.03 9.92
N ARG A 49 3.32 -0.21 9.34
CA ARG A 49 4.26 -1.24 9.82
C ARG A 49 4.74 -0.96 11.25
N ASP A 50 4.92 0.31 11.60
CA ASP A 50 5.32 0.73 12.95
C ASP A 50 4.17 0.65 13.97
N SER A 51 2.93 0.53 13.47
CA SER A 51 1.73 0.44 14.31
C SER A 51 1.47 -0.99 14.78
N SER A 52 0.86 -1.12 15.96
CA SER A 52 0.34 -2.40 16.48
C SER A 52 -0.81 -2.98 15.64
N ALA A 53 -1.33 -2.22 14.66
CA ALA A 53 -2.29 -2.72 13.68
C ALA A 53 -1.63 -3.61 12.62
N TYR A 54 -0.29 -3.58 12.50
CA TYR A 54 0.44 -4.51 11.64
C TYR A 54 0.31 -5.93 12.18
N THR A 55 -0.19 -6.81 11.33
CA THR A 55 -0.16 -8.25 11.57
C THR A 55 0.71 -8.89 10.51
N ASP A 56 1.25 -10.07 10.78
CA ASP A 56 1.98 -10.87 9.79
C ASP A 56 1.16 -11.14 8.51
N ARG A 57 -0.18 -11.09 8.63
CA ARG A 57 -1.11 -11.26 7.52
C ARG A 57 -1.53 -9.95 6.86
N ALA A 58 -1.02 -8.80 7.31
CA ALA A 58 -1.45 -7.51 6.82
C ALA A 58 -1.03 -7.30 5.37
N ARG A 59 -2.02 -6.98 4.53
CA ARG A 59 -1.84 -6.73 3.10
C ARG A 59 -2.02 -5.25 2.83
N LEU A 60 -1.67 -4.80 1.63
CA LEU A 60 -1.87 -3.40 1.25
C LEU A 60 -3.35 -2.97 1.34
N ARG A 61 -4.28 -3.89 1.12
CA ARG A 61 -5.72 -3.66 1.33
C ARG A 61 -6.09 -3.28 2.76
N ASP A 62 -5.34 -3.71 3.78
CA ASP A 62 -5.59 -3.37 5.19
C ASP A 62 -5.11 -1.95 5.54
N VAL A 63 -4.29 -1.35 4.69
CA VAL A 63 -3.80 0.03 4.86
C VAL A 63 -4.85 1.06 4.40
N LEU A 64 -5.70 0.70 3.43
CA LEU A 64 -6.78 1.53 2.90
C LEU A 64 -7.93 1.84 3.89
N PRO A 65 -8.47 0.89 4.68
CA PRO A 65 -9.59 1.16 5.58
C PRO A 65 -9.23 2.05 6.78
N LEU A 66 -7.94 2.16 7.12
CA LEU A 66 -7.44 3.14 8.11
C LEU A 66 -7.41 4.58 7.58
N LEU A 67 -7.84 4.77 6.33
CA LEU A 67 -7.75 6.01 5.57
C LEU A 67 -9.12 6.65 5.34
N HIS A 68 -10.09 6.42 6.22
CA HIS A 68 -11.21 7.35 6.36
C HIS A 68 -10.71 8.59 7.14
N PRO A 69 -10.50 9.75 6.51
CA PRO A 69 -10.39 10.98 7.27
C PRO A 69 -11.73 11.20 7.96
N ALA A 70 -11.74 11.17 9.30
CA ALA A 70 -12.81 11.80 10.05
C ALA A 70 -12.73 13.31 9.72
N HIS A 71 -13.69 13.75 8.91
CA HIS A 71 -13.92 15.15 8.54
C HIS A 71 -14.56 15.91 9.71
#